data_AF-A0A9W5VPC4-F1
#
_entry.id   AF-A0A9W5VPC4-F1
#
_cell.length_a   1.000
_cell.length_b   1.000
_cell.length_c   1.000
_cell.angle_alpha   90.00
_cell.angle_beta   90.00
_cell.angle_gamma   90.00
#
_symmetry.space_group_name_H-M   'P 1'
#
loop_
_entity.id
_entity.type
_entity.pdbx_description
1 polymer ?
#
loop_
_entity_poly.entity_id
_entity_poly.type
_entity_poly.pdbx_seq_one_letter_code
_entity_poly.pdbx_strand_id
1 'polypeptide(L)'
;MITAIQRSKPYLSVLTVLMLLLSMFIPNVASADVETAVMNADGSRVQMWHEKYNNKGWVYNKDRKMYVETDLIKIDEFNIAYCLEMMYTSPNGHELEPKGRLSDEHYRVLTNGYPNKSNAELGTSSWQESHFATQVALWIVNTDLRYDGVEFKNPRIKTAVDKILDGVRNGTEIQDLRFEVTPDHLVASPQDGYKQAGPFEVRTNGKDLR
;
A
#
# COMPACT_ATOMS: atom_id res chain seq x y z
N MET A 1 -18.57 20.26 -80.83
CA MET A 1 -17.61 19.95 -79.76
C MET A 1 -18.37 19.33 -78.60
N ILE A 2 -18.08 18.07 -78.32
CA ILE A 2 -18.52 17.26 -77.17
C ILE A 2 -17.66 17.72 -75.98
N THR A 3 -18.17 17.86 -74.75
CA THR A 3 -18.13 16.81 -73.71
C THR A 3 -19.03 17.18 -72.53
N ALA A 4 -19.83 16.21 -72.11
CA ALA A 4 -20.81 16.27 -71.05
C ALA A 4 -20.17 16.29 -69.65
N ILE A 5 -20.81 17.05 -68.75
CA ILE A 5 -20.49 17.15 -67.33
C ILE A 5 -20.82 15.80 -66.65
N GLN A 6 -19.79 15.16 -66.10
CA GLN A 6 -19.89 13.89 -65.41
C GLN A 6 -20.52 14.10 -64.02
N ARG A 7 -21.77 13.64 -63.86
CA ARG A 7 -22.54 13.68 -62.61
C ARG A 7 -21.89 12.70 -61.62
N SER A 8 -21.24 13.21 -60.58
CA SER A 8 -20.67 12.40 -59.50
C SER A 8 -21.79 11.68 -58.73
N LYS A 9 -21.58 10.39 -58.45
CA LYS A 9 -22.59 9.50 -57.88
C LYS A 9 -22.81 9.86 -56.39
N PRO A 10 -24.06 9.86 -55.87
CA PRO A 10 -24.39 10.30 -54.50
C PRO A 10 -23.81 9.41 -53.39
N TYR A 11 -23.27 8.24 -53.74
CA TYR A 11 -22.73 7.26 -52.79
C TYR A 11 -21.47 7.72 -52.05
N LEU A 12 -20.69 8.66 -52.60
CA LEU A 12 -19.48 9.14 -51.93
C LEU A 12 -19.79 10.06 -50.73
N SER A 13 -20.91 10.78 -50.78
CA SER A 13 -21.31 11.76 -49.75
C SER A 13 -21.91 11.09 -48.51
N VAL A 14 -22.64 9.98 -48.73
CA VAL A 14 -23.29 9.25 -47.62
C VAL A 14 -22.24 8.51 -46.76
N LEU A 15 -21.18 8.00 -47.37
CA LEU A 15 -20.13 7.25 -46.66
C LEU A 15 -19.30 8.14 -45.72
N THR A 16 -18.99 9.37 -46.14
CA THR A 16 -18.24 10.34 -45.32
C THR A 16 -19.07 10.85 -44.14
N VAL A 17 -20.37 11.08 -44.33
CA VAL A 17 -21.28 11.44 -43.24
C VAL A 17 -21.44 10.28 -42.25
N LEU A 18 -21.50 9.04 -42.72
CA LEU A 18 -21.59 7.85 -41.86
C LEU A 18 -20.33 7.66 -40.99
N MET A 19 -19.13 7.90 -41.55
CA MET A 19 -17.88 7.82 -40.78
C MET A 19 -17.75 8.93 -39.72
N LEU A 20 -18.26 10.14 -40.01
CA LEU A 20 -18.31 11.25 -39.04
C LEU A 20 -19.32 11.00 -37.91
N LEU A 21 -20.42 10.30 -38.18
CA LEU A 21 -21.39 9.94 -37.13
C LEU A 21 -20.89 8.81 -36.24
N LEU A 22 -20.10 7.87 -36.78
CA LEU A 22 -19.48 6.79 -36.00
C LEU A 22 -18.39 7.31 -35.04
N SER A 23 -17.69 8.40 -35.37
CA SER A 23 -16.68 8.98 -34.47
C SER A 23 -17.27 9.72 -33.26
N MET A 24 -18.58 10.05 -33.28
CA MET A 24 -19.28 10.68 -32.13
C MET A 24 -19.73 9.66 -31.07
N PHE A 25 -19.69 8.36 -31.37
CA PHE A 25 -20.05 7.28 -30.43
C PHE A 25 -18.83 6.57 -29.83
N ILE A 26 -17.61 7.04 -30.11
CA ILE A 26 -16.44 6.64 -29.35
C ILE A 26 -16.41 7.55 -28.12
N PRO A 27 -16.67 7.04 -26.90
CA PRO A 27 -16.43 7.85 -25.72
C PRO A 27 -14.95 8.24 -25.72
N ASN A 28 -14.67 9.54 -25.74
CA ASN A 28 -13.38 10.08 -25.36
C ASN A 28 -13.19 9.82 -23.86
N VAL A 29 -12.93 8.57 -23.50
CA VAL A 29 -12.26 8.27 -22.25
C VAL A 29 -10.80 8.65 -22.44
N ALA A 30 -10.52 9.94 -22.31
CA ALA A 30 -9.24 10.34 -21.77
C ALA A 30 -9.27 9.87 -20.31
N SER A 31 -9.04 8.57 -20.10
CA SER A 31 -8.50 8.14 -18.83
C SER A 31 -7.11 8.72 -18.81
N ALA A 32 -6.94 9.83 -18.09
CA ALA A 32 -5.66 10.05 -17.45
C ALA A 32 -5.55 8.94 -16.41
N ASP A 33 -5.17 7.75 -16.86
CA ASP A 33 -4.50 6.81 -15.99
C ASP A 33 -3.25 7.59 -15.57
N VAL A 34 -3.34 8.31 -14.45
CA VAL A 34 -2.14 8.67 -13.72
C VAL A 34 -1.56 7.31 -13.39
N GLU A 35 -0.57 6.89 -14.16
CA GLU A 35 0.29 5.78 -13.81
C GLU A 35 1.00 6.21 -12.53
N THR A 36 0.29 6.11 -11.41
CA THR A 36 0.91 6.08 -10.10
C THR A 36 1.75 4.82 -10.17
N ALA A 37 3.03 4.93 -10.48
CA ALA A 37 3.98 3.87 -10.20
C ALA A 37 4.53 4.12 -8.79
N VAL A 38 4.86 3.06 -8.05
CA VAL A 38 5.66 3.25 -6.83
C VAL A 38 7.05 3.62 -7.33
N MET A 39 7.47 4.84 -7.04
CA MET A 39 8.79 5.34 -7.40
C MET A 39 9.63 5.47 -6.14
N ASN A 40 10.92 5.15 -6.27
CA ASN A 40 11.93 5.58 -5.32
C ASN A 40 12.00 7.12 -5.30
N ALA A 41 12.63 7.69 -4.26
CA ALA A 41 12.79 9.13 -4.13
C ALA A 41 13.56 9.78 -5.32
N ASP A 42 14.36 8.99 -6.04
CA ASP A 42 15.11 9.40 -7.23
C ASP A 42 14.29 9.32 -8.54
N GLY A 43 13.01 8.92 -8.48
CA GLY A 43 12.12 8.79 -9.63
C GLY A 43 12.23 7.46 -10.38
N SER A 44 13.08 6.53 -9.95
CA SER A 44 13.14 5.18 -10.50
C SER A 44 11.97 4.31 -10.03
N ARG A 45 11.53 3.35 -10.85
CA ARG A 45 10.44 2.43 -10.51
C ARG A 45 10.88 1.49 -9.38
N VAL A 46 9.99 1.23 -8.44
CA VAL A 46 10.25 0.26 -7.37
C VAL A 46 10.27 -1.14 -7.96
N GLN A 47 11.44 -1.76 -7.88
CA GLN A 47 11.63 -3.18 -8.14
C GLN A 47 11.77 -3.91 -6.82
N MET A 48 10.91 -4.90 -6.60
CA MET A 48 10.97 -5.71 -5.38
C MET A 48 11.75 -7.00 -5.62
N TRP A 49 12.62 -7.31 -4.66
CA TRP A 49 13.40 -8.55 -4.62
C TRP A 49 12.98 -9.37 -3.41
N HIS A 50 13.28 -10.67 -3.40
CA HIS A 50 12.97 -11.50 -2.25
C HIS A 50 14.18 -12.33 -1.82
N GLU A 51 14.24 -12.59 -0.52
CA GLU A 51 15.26 -13.44 0.10
C GLU A 51 14.57 -14.52 0.94
N LYS A 52 14.98 -15.77 0.73
CA LYS A 52 14.49 -16.89 1.53
C LYS A 52 15.23 -16.96 2.86
N TYR A 53 14.50 -17.32 3.90
CA TYR A 53 15.06 -17.72 5.18
C TYR A 53 14.31 -18.93 5.72
N ASN A 54 14.93 -19.70 6.61
CA ASN A 54 14.32 -20.90 7.14
C ASN A 54 13.21 -20.55 8.14
N ASN A 55 11.95 -20.65 7.69
CA ASN A 55 10.75 -20.46 8.52
C ASN A 55 9.76 -21.64 8.46
N LYS A 56 10.11 -22.68 7.69
CA LYS A 56 9.32 -23.89 7.60
C LYS A 56 9.24 -24.57 8.96
N GLY A 57 8.05 -25.06 9.30
CA GLY A 57 7.84 -25.78 10.55
C GLY A 57 7.37 -24.91 11.71
N TRP A 58 7.28 -23.58 11.55
CA TRP A 58 6.87 -22.68 12.63
C TRP A 58 5.35 -22.57 12.81
N VAL A 59 4.60 -22.59 11.71
CA VAL A 59 3.13 -22.54 11.70
C VAL A 59 2.60 -23.55 10.69
N TYR A 60 1.67 -24.38 11.11
CA TYR A 60 1.01 -25.37 10.27
C TYR A 60 -0.44 -24.93 10.00
N ASN A 61 -0.82 -24.80 8.74
CA ASN A 61 -2.20 -24.54 8.35
C ASN A 61 -2.96 -25.88 8.26
N LYS A 62 -3.95 -26.09 9.13
CA LYS A 62 -4.72 -27.33 9.21
C LYS A 62 -5.64 -27.51 8.01
N ASP A 63 -6.23 -26.43 7.52
CA ASP A 63 -7.19 -26.44 6.41
C ASP A 63 -6.51 -26.86 5.11
N ARG A 64 -5.30 -26.34 4.87
CA ARG A 64 -4.49 -26.60 3.67
C ARG A 64 -3.49 -27.74 3.84
N LYS A 65 -3.35 -28.29 5.05
CA LYS A 65 -2.43 -29.38 5.41
C LYS A 65 -0.97 -29.12 5.05
N MET A 66 -0.51 -27.88 5.19
CA MET A 66 0.84 -27.46 4.82
C MET A 66 1.45 -26.53 5.87
N TYR A 67 2.78 -26.48 5.92
CA TYR A 67 3.47 -25.44 6.67
C TYR A 67 3.34 -24.11 5.92
N VAL A 68 3.09 -23.06 6.69
CA VAL A 68 3.12 -21.69 6.20
C VAL A 68 4.59 -21.29 6.05
N GLU A 69 4.94 -20.76 4.89
CA GLU A 69 6.28 -20.30 4.53
C GLU A 69 6.14 -18.91 3.89
N THR A 70 7.17 -18.08 3.99
CA THR A 70 7.21 -16.76 3.36
C THR A 70 8.65 -16.36 3.04
N ASP A 71 8.81 -15.33 2.21
CA ASP A 71 10.11 -14.75 1.89
C ASP A 71 10.20 -13.34 2.48
N LEU A 72 11.41 -12.83 2.70
CA LEU A 72 11.62 -11.42 3.02
C LEU A 72 11.58 -10.64 1.71
N ILE A 73 10.57 -9.80 1.50
CA ILE A 73 10.47 -8.96 0.29
C ILE A 73 11.13 -7.61 0.58
N LYS A 74 12.12 -7.25 -0.22
CA LYS A 74 12.88 -5.99 -0.13
C LYS A 74 12.43 -5.03 -1.22
N ILE A 75 12.15 -3.81 -0.80
CA ILE A 75 11.96 -2.65 -1.69
C ILE A 75 13.33 -2.04 -1.98
N ASP A 76 14.11 -1.84 -0.92
CA ASP A 76 15.49 -1.38 -0.96
C ASP A 76 16.27 -1.96 0.25
N GLU A 77 17.44 -1.40 0.57
CA GLU A 77 18.28 -1.85 1.69
C GLU A 77 17.62 -1.70 3.07
N PHE A 78 16.74 -0.71 3.24
CA PHE A 78 16.15 -0.31 4.52
C PHE A 78 14.65 -0.60 4.61
N ASN A 79 13.98 -0.75 3.46
CA ASN A 79 12.53 -0.91 3.38
C ASN A 79 12.15 -2.32 2.91
N ILE A 80 11.21 -2.92 3.64
CA ILE A 80 10.65 -4.24 3.34
C ILE A 80 9.17 -4.15 3.04
N ALA A 81 8.68 -5.11 2.26
CA ALA A 81 7.26 -5.29 1.95
C ALA A 81 6.75 -6.62 2.53
N TYR A 82 5.44 -6.70 2.70
CA TYR A 82 4.75 -7.91 3.11
C TYR A 82 3.84 -8.41 2.00
N CYS A 83 3.76 -9.73 1.86
CA CYS A 83 2.90 -10.38 0.90
C CYS A 83 1.44 -10.29 1.34
N LEU A 84 0.54 -9.88 0.44
CA LEU A 84 -0.88 -9.85 0.74
C LEU A 84 -1.56 -11.19 0.52
N GLU A 85 -1.10 -11.97 -0.47
CA GLU A 85 -1.75 -13.21 -0.87
C GLU A 85 -0.85 -14.43 -0.62
N MET A 86 -1.17 -15.25 0.38
CA MET A 86 -0.30 -16.34 0.84
C MET A 86 0.00 -17.39 -0.24
N MET A 87 -0.92 -17.59 -1.19
CA MET A 87 -0.82 -18.66 -2.19
C MET A 87 -0.08 -18.24 -3.47
N TYR A 88 0.40 -17.00 -3.56
CA TYR A 88 1.12 -16.49 -4.71
C TYR A 88 2.60 -16.33 -4.41
N THR A 89 3.42 -16.50 -5.45
CA THR A 89 4.86 -16.31 -5.37
C THR A 89 5.19 -14.85 -5.11
N SER A 90 6.16 -14.60 -4.24
CA SER A 90 6.70 -13.26 -4.02
C SER A 90 7.33 -12.68 -5.31
N PRO A 91 7.27 -11.36 -5.51
CA PRO A 91 7.92 -10.71 -6.64
C PRO A 91 9.43 -10.91 -6.60
N ASN A 92 10.06 -10.97 -7.78
CA ASN A 92 11.50 -11.06 -7.93
C ASN A 92 11.97 -10.26 -9.14
N GLY A 93 12.39 -9.00 -8.95
CA GLY A 93 12.78 -8.09 -10.02
C GLY A 93 11.61 -7.56 -10.86
N HIS A 94 10.38 -7.69 -10.35
CA HIS A 94 9.19 -7.19 -11.03
C HIS A 94 8.91 -5.76 -10.59
N GLU A 95 8.55 -4.91 -11.53
CA GLU A 95 7.98 -3.59 -11.25
C GLU A 95 6.50 -3.76 -10.90
N LEU A 96 6.11 -3.25 -9.75
CA LEU A 96 4.74 -3.36 -9.26
C LEU A 96 4.05 -2.00 -9.30
N GLU A 97 2.86 -1.97 -9.88
CA GLU A 97 2.00 -0.80 -9.86
C GLU A 97 1.25 -0.73 -8.52
N PRO A 98 1.24 0.43 -7.85
CA PRO A 98 0.41 0.67 -6.68
C PRO A 98 -1.07 0.63 -7.06
N LYS A 99 -1.81 -0.15 -6.29
CA LYS A 99 -3.27 -0.34 -6.47
C LYS A 99 -4.11 0.49 -5.49
N GLY A 100 -3.46 1.28 -4.62
CA GLY A 100 -4.11 2.06 -3.57
C GLY A 100 -3.58 1.71 -2.18
N ARG A 101 -4.31 2.17 -1.16
CA ARG A 101 -4.00 1.94 0.26
C ARG A 101 -4.86 0.80 0.81
N LEU A 102 -4.29 0.03 1.73
CA LEU A 102 -5.04 -0.96 2.51
C LEU A 102 -5.84 -0.27 3.63
N SER A 103 -6.69 -1.01 4.34
CA SER A 103 -7.44 -0.47 5.47
C SER A 103 -6.54 -0.11 6.66
N ASP A 104 -7.06 0.70 7.59
CA ASP A 104 -6.34 1.02 8.83
C ASP A 104 -6.05 -0.21 9.71
N GLU A 105 -6.80 -1.30 9.55
CA GLU A 105 -6.48 -2.57 10.21
C GLU A 105 -5.15 -3.15 9.71
N HIS A 106 -4.90 -3.11 8.40
CA HIS A 106 -3.63 -3.53 7.81
C HIS A 106 -2.50 -2.59 8.22
N TYR A 107 -2.77 -1.28 8.27
CA TYR A 107 -1.83 -0.31 8.79
C TYR A 107 -1.45 -0.58 10.25
N ARG A 108 -2.42 -0.98 11.08
CA ARG A 108 -2.16 -1.38 12.47
C ARG A 108 -1.35 -2.67 12.60
N VAL A 109 -1.48 -3.61 11.66
CA VAL A 109 -0.57 -4.78 11.60
C VAL A 109 0.87 -4.28 11.43
N LEU A 110 1.12 -3.40 10.47
CA LEU A 110 2.47 -2.92 10.16
C LEU A 110 3.07 -2.06 11.28
N THR A 111 2.27 -1.20 11.93
CA THR A 111 2.75 -0.33 13.02
C THR A 111 2.97 -1.08 14.33
N ASN A 112 2.23 -2.17 14.57
CA ASN A 112 2.44 -3.04 15.73
C ASN A 112 3.35 -4.24 15.45
N GLY A 113 3.77 -4.44 14.20
CA GLY A 113 4.65 -5.51 13.76
C GLY A 113 6.07 -5.03 13.44
N TYR A 114 6.86 -5.94 12.87
CA TYR A 114 8.20 -5.67 12.39
C TYR A 114 8.17 -4.86 11.08
N PRO A 115 9.11 -3.93 10.82
CA PRO A 115 10.23 -3.52 11.68
C PRO A 115 9.87 -2.38 12.65
N ASN A 116 8.62 -1.90 12.68
CA ASN A 116 8.20 -0.81 13.57
C ASN A 116 8.30 -1.16 15.06
N LYS A 117 8.15 -2.45 15.38
CA LYS A 117 8.42 -3.04 16.68
C LYS A 117 9.67 -3.91 16.62
N SER A 118 10.53 -3.74 17.62
CA SER A 118 11.74 -4.54 17.79
C SER A 118 11.40 -5.99 18.18
N ASN A 119 12.38 -6.88 18.01
CA ASN A 119 12.26 -8.28 18.44
C ASN A 119 11.89 -8.40 19.93
N ALA A 120 12.50 -7.56 20.78
CA ALA A 120 12.25 -7.54 22.20
C ALA A 120 10.80 -7.12 22.53
N GLU A 121 10.27 -6.08 21.87
CA GLU A 121 8.87 -5.66 22.04
C GLU A 121 7.90 -6.77 21.61
N LEU A 122 8.21 -7.48 20.53
CA LEU A 122 7.41 -8.61 20.03
C LEU A 122 7.60 -9.90 20.85
N GLY A 123 8.66 -10.01 21.65
CA GLY A 123 8.98 -11.22 22.42
C GLY A 123 9.58 -12.35 21.58
N THR A 124 10.21 -12.01 20.46
CA THR A 124 10.90 -12.94 19.57
C THR A 124 12.42 -12.89 19.81
N SER A 125 13.11 -13.90 19.30
CA SER A 125 14.57 -14.05 19.46
C SER A 125 15.37 -13.53 18.26
N SER A 126 14.72 -13.30 17.12
CA SER A 126 15.37 -12.87 15.90
C SER A 126 14.44 -12.04 15.01
N TRP A 127 15.03 -11.31 14.06
CA TRP A 127 14.26 -10.56 13.07
C TRP A 127 13.42 -11.49 12.20
N GLN A 128 13.87 -12.71 11.92
CA GLN A 128 13.13 -13.69 11.13
C GLN A 128 11.82 -14.09 11.81
N GLU A 129 11.86 -14.33 13.13
CA GLU A 129 10.65 -14.66 13.90
C GLU A 129 9.69 -13.46 13.93
N SER A 130 10.19 -12.24 14.11
CA SER A 130 9.39 -11.00 14.10
C SER A 130 8.74 -10.74 12.75
N HIS A 131 9.54 -10.84 11.69
CA HIS A 131 9.08 -10.68 10.32
C HIS A 131 8.01 -11.71 9.98
N PHE A 132 8.28 -13.00 10.25
CA PHE A 132 7.33 -14.08 10.00
C PHE A 132 6.04 -13.91 10.79
N ALA A 133 6.11 -13.55 12.07
CA ALA A 133 4.92 -13.27 12.88
C ALA A 133 4.08 -12.13 12.31
N THR A 134 4.73 -11.06 11.84
CA THR A 134 4.05 -9.93 11.19
C THR A 134 3.35 -10.35 9.90
N GLN A 135 4.01 -11.16 9.07
CA GLN A 135 3.41 -11.71 7.85
C GLN A 135 2.20 -12.61 8.15
N VAL A 136 2.29 -13.46 9.18
CA VAL A 136 1.17 -14.31 9.60
C VAL A 136 -0.01 -13.48 10.12
N ALA A 137 0.26 -12.45 10.94
CA ALA A 137 -0.77 -11.54 11.43
C ALA A 137 -1.47 -10.80 10.26
N LEU A 138 -0.70 -10.38 9.25
CA LEU A 138 -1.24 -9.75 8.05
C LEU A 138 -2.17 -10.69 7.28
N TRP A 139 -1.76 -11.95 7.07
CA TRP A 139 -2.62 -12.94 6.40
C TRP A 139 -3.86 -13.32 7.23
N ILE A 140 -3.81 -13.19 8.56
CA ILE A 140 -4.99 -13.36 9.41
C ILE A 140 -5.97 -12.20 9.21
N VAL A 141 -5.48 -10.97 9.17
CA VAL A 141 -6.31 -9.78 8.87
C VAL A 141 -6.86 -9.82 7.44
N ASN A 142 -6.06 -10.28 6.48
CA ASN A 142 -6.49 -10.46 5.09
C ASN A 142 -7.40 -11.67 4.89
N THR A 143 -7.69 -12.45 5.94
CA THR A 143 -8.53 -13.67 5.93
C THR A 143 -7.98 -14.85 5.09
N ASP A 144 -6.78 -14.73 4.55
CA ASP A 144 -6.02 -15.81 3.90
C ASP A 144 -5.67 -16.96 4.86
N LEU A 145 -5.47 -16.60 6.13
CA LEU A 145 -5.28 -17.51 7.25
C LEU A 145 -6.38 -17.29 8.28
N ARG A 146 -6.95 -18.39 8.76
CA ARG A 146 -7.78 -18.36 9.96
C ARG A 146 -6.90 -18.60 11.19
N TYR A 147 -7.02 -17.74 12.20
CA TYR A 147 -6.26 -17.90 13.45
C TYR A 147 -6.53 -19.26 14.11
N ASP A 148 -7.79 -19.69 14.15
CA ASP A 148 -8.19 -21.00 14.68
C ASP A 148 -7.90 -22.17 13.70
N GLY A 149 -7.60 -21.85 12.44
CA GLY A 149 -7.22 -22.79 11.38
C GLY A 149 -5.73 -23.13 11.35
N VAL A 150 -4.90 -22.45 12.14
CA VAL A 150 -3.46 -22.71 12.22
C VAL A 150 -3.05 -23.35 13.55
N GLU A 151 -1.92 -24.04 13.54
CA GLU A 151 -1.24 -24.54 14.72
C GLU A 151 0.16 -23.91 14.78
N PHE A 152 0.41 -23.17 15.86
CA PHE A 152 1.72 -22.56 16.11
C PHE A 152 2.65 -23.58 16.75
N LYS A 153 3.64 -24.06 15.99
CA LYS A 153 4.70 -24.95 16.48
C LYS A 153 5.80 -24.17 17.21
N ASN A 154 6.02 -22.91 16.84
CA ASN A 154 6.90 -21.99 17.55
C ASN A 154 6.09 -21.05 18.47
N PRO A 155 6.22 -21.15 19.80
CA PRO A 155 5.44 -20.35 20.75
C PRO A 155 5.79 -18.86 20.75
N ARG A 156 7.02 -18.48 20.36
CA ARG A 156 7.41 -17.06 20.25
C ARG A 156 6.68 -16.38 19.09
N ILE A 157 6.51 -17.10 17.98
CA ILE A 157 5.73 -16.60 16.84
C ILE A 157 4.26 -16.43 17.22
N LYS A 158 3.68 -17.39 17.95
CA LYS A 158 2.32 -17.22 18.48
C LYS A 158 2.20 -15.96 19.33
N THR A 159 3.13 -15.78 20.27
CA THR A 159 3.15 -14.62 21.18
C THR A 159 3.22 -13.30 20.41
N ALA A 160 4.08 -13.23 19.41
CA ALA A 160 4.21 -12.05 18.57
C ALA A 160 2.96 -11.79 17.71
N VAL A 161 2.37 -12.83 17.10
CA VAL A 161 1.11 -12.71 16.36
C VAL A 161 -0.02 -12.20 17.27
N ASP A 162 -0.15 -12.76 18.46
CA ASP A 162 -1.17 -12.35 19.44
C ASP A 162 -1.02 -10.86 19.79
N LYS A 163 0.21 -10.42 20.11
CA LYS A 163 0.51 -9.01 20.39
C LYS A 163 0.14 -8.07 19.23
N ILE A 164 0.49 -8.47 18.00
CA ILE A 164 0.19 -7.66 16.81
C ILE A 164 -1.33 -7.56 16.62
N LEU A 165 -2.05 -8.68 16.70
CA LEU A 165 -3.51 -8.70 16.54
C LEU A 165 -4.23 -7.94 17.67
N ASP A 166 -3.70 -7.95 18.89
CA ASP A 166 -4.20 -7.12 19.98
C ASP A 166 -3.99 -5.62 19.69
N GLY A 167 -2.86 -5.25 19.08
CA GLY A 167 -2.61 -3.90 18.58
C GLY A 167 -3.57 -3.51 17.45
N VAL A 168 -3.91 -4.43 16.54
CA VAL A 168 -4.91 -4.20 15.50
C VAL A 168 -6.30 -3.93 16.07
N ARG A 169 -6.71 -4.68 17.09
CA ARG A 169 -8.04 -4.58 17.71
C ARG A 169 -8.22 -3.34 18.58
N ASN A 170 -7.17 -2.96 19.30
CA ASN A 170 -7.24 -1.92 20.32
C ASN A 170 -6.58 -0.60 19.90
N GLY A 171 -5.80 -0.60 18.82
CA GLY A 171 -5.08 0.57 18.32
C GLY A 171 -6.01 1.58 17.67
N THR A 172 -5.61 2.85 17.73
CA THR A 172 -6.33 3.99 17.16
C THR A 172 -5.58 4.64 16.00
N GLU A 173 -4.47 4.05 15.58
CA GLU A 173 -3.67 4.51 14.46
C GLU A 173 -4.48 4.39 13.16
N ILE A 174 -4.46 5.47 12.38
CA ILE A 174 -5.15 5.62 11.10
C ILE A 174 -4.18 6.22 10.08
N GLN A 175 -4.41 5.96 8.80
CA GLN A 175 -3.59 6.49 7.72
C GLN A 175 -3.93 7.94 7.34
N ASP A 176 -5.11 8.43 7.74
CA ASP A 176 -5.53 9.80 7.46
C ASP A 176 -4.73 10.80 8.27
N LEU A 177 -4.11 11.75 7.57
CA LEU A 177 -3.34 12.82 8.20
C LEU A 177 -4.29 13.81 8.88
N ARG A 178 -4.09 14.02 10.17
CA ARG A 178 -4.71 15.08 10.95
C ARG A 178 -3.71 16.22 11.08
N PHE A 179 -4.18 17.44 10.85
CA PHE A 179 -3.38 18.66 10.96
C PHE A 179 -4.27 19.79 11.49
N GLU A 180 -3.91 20.31 12.65
CA GLU A 180 -4.64 21.38 13.32
C GLU A 180 -3.65 22.45 13.78
N VAL A 181 -4.01 23.73 13.59
CA VAL A 181 -3.24 24.89 14.05
C VAL A 181 -4.06 25.64 15.08
N THR A 182 -3.50 25.90 16.26
CA THR A 182 -4.18 26.62 17.35
C THR A 182 -3.31 27.75 17.90
N PRO A 183 -3.84 28.98 18.08
CA PRO A 183 -5.18 29.40 17.66
C PRO A 183 -5.26 29.57 16.13
N ASP A 184 -6.47 29.46 15.58
CA ASP A 184 -6.77 29.65 14.15
C ASP A 184 -6.72 31.14 13.74
N HIS A 185 -6.70 32.03 14.72
CA HIS A 185 -6.54 33.46 14.52
C HIS A 185 -5.60 34.05 15.55
N LEU A 186 -4.65 34.86 15.07
CA LEU A 186 -3.74 35.65 15.91
C LEU A 186 -3.85 37.12 15.54
N VAL A 187 -3.87 37.99 16.55
CA VAL A 187 -3.80 39.44 16.36
C VAL A 187 -2.43 39.91 16.82
N ALA A 188 -1.67 40.50 15.90
CA ALA A 188 -0.34 41.01 16.20
C ALA A 188 -0.41 42.35 16.95
N SER A 189 0.41 42.49 17.99
CA SER A 189 0.51 43.71 18.80
C SER A 189 1.92 44.32 18.70
N PRO A 190 2.07 45.65 18.80
CA PRO A 190 3.39 46.29 18.80
C PRO A 190 4.23 45.82 19.99
N GLN A 191 5.44 45.30 19.72
CA GLN A 191 6.41 44.84 20.70
C GLN A 191 7.83 45.07 20.14
N ASP A 192 8.68 45.78 20.88
CA ASP A 192 10.08 46.08 20.55
C ASP A 192 10.32 46.65 19.13
N GLY A 193 9.42 47.52 18.65
CA GLY A 193 9.53 48.14 17.32
C GLY A 193 8.97 47.28 16.16
N TYR A 194 8.47 46.08 16.44
CA TYR A 194 7.81 45.19 15.49
C TYR A 194 6.35 44.96 15.89
N LYS A 195 5.53 44.41 14.97
CA LYS A 195 4.23 43.84 15.35
C LYS A 195 4.40 42.34 15.47
N GLN A 196 4.20 41.79 16.66
CA GLN A 196 4.37 40.38 16.95
C GLN A 196 3.04 39.74 17.30
N ALA A 197 2.75 38.60 16.68
CA ALA A 197 1.67 37.71 17.06
C ALA A 197 2.16 36.72 18.13
N GLY A 198 1.24 36.24 18.97
CA GLY A 198 1.54 35.17 19.93
C GLY A 198 1.94 33.85 19.25
N PRO A 199 2.44 32.87 20.03
CA PRO A 199 2.79 31.56 19.48
C PRO A 199 1.55 30.82 18.95
N PHE A 200 1.77 29.90 18.01
CA PHE A 200 0.79 28.90 17.59
C PHE A 200 1.34 27.49 17.82
N GLU A 201 0.42 26.54 18.00
CA GLU A 201 0.67 25.11 18.15
C GLU A 201 0.18 24.38 16.89
N VAL A 202 0.99 23.45 16.39
CA VAL A 202 0.59 22.51 15.33
C VAL A 202 0.40 21.14 15.95
N ARG A 203 -0.81 20.58 15.82
CA ARG A 203 -1.12 19.21 16.23
C ARG A 203 -1.26 18.34 14.99
N THR A 204 -0.50 17.26 14.92
CA THR A 204 -0.56 16.31 13.81
C THR A 204 -0.28 14.88 14.27
N ASN A 205 -0.83 13.91 13.55
CA ASN A 205 -0.44 12.50 13.65
C ASN A 205 0.65 12.12 12.64
N GLY A 206 1.17 13.09 11.88
CA GLY A 206 2.37 12.90 11.07
C GLY A 206 3.57 12.60 11.95
N LYS A 207 4.30 11.53 11.63
CA LYS A 207 5.53 11.17 12.32
C LYS A 207 6.69 11.99 11.75
N ASP A 208 7.46 12.66 12.60
CA ASP A 208 8.64 13.42 12.20
C ASP A 208 9.67 12.43 11.62
N LEU A 209 9.96 12.50 10.31
CA LEU A 209 11.02 11.73 9.68
C LEU A 209 12.35 12.42 10.00
N ARG A 210 13.00 12.03 11.11
CA ARG A 210 14.38 12.41 11.40
C ARG A 210 15.30 11.21 11.27
#